data_AF-A0A369A8J8-F1
#
_entry.id   AF-A0A369A8J8-F1
#
_cell.length_a   1.000
_cell.length_b   1.000
_cell.length_c   1.000
_cell.angle_alpha   90.00
_cell.angle_beta   90.00
_cell.angle_gamma   90.00
#
_symmetry.space_group_name_H-M   'P 1'
#
loop_
_entity.id
_entity.type
_entity.pdbx_description
1 polymer ?
#
loop_
_entity_poly.entity_id
_entity_poly.type
_entity_poly.pdbx_seq_one_letter_code
_entity_poly.pdbx_strand_id
1 'polypeptide(L)'
;MNKYEVIKELLELLDVFWADEEAEDKSVESFCRYTLYKRFNGGHLRYIVQNSFNKKQSIGYLIGKMCRYARFYNRELLRHTDFATPEEFGLAASLIHGKTPKKTELLGKEVVEVPTGMAILKRLVNKGILMEIQDADDKRALRIGLTPYGREKVLEAFRILSPLNEVITGPLSDEEVRNLIELLSKLDEFHQNNYQVIKDKLLSSYEIEQKT
;
A
#
# COMPACT_ATOMS: atom_id res chain seq x y z
N MET A 1 -25.06 -28.27 2.09
CA MET A 1 -24.56 -28.44 3.47
C MET A 1 -25.64 -28.01 4.45
N ASN A 2 -26.11 -28.89 5.32
CA ASN A 2 -27.13 -28.59 6.33
C ASN A 2 -26.47 -28.27 7.70
N LYS A 3 -27.22 -27.70 8.65
CA LYS A 3 -26.66 -27.27 9.95
C LYS A 3 -25.99 -28.40 10.74
N TYR A 4 -26.43 -29.64 10.60
CA TYR A 4 -25.86 -30.79 11.31
C TYR A 4 -24.54 -31.25 10.68
N GLU A 5 -24.41 -31.13 9.36
CA GLU A 5 -23.14 -31.39 8.66
C GLU A 5 -22.08 -30.38 9.07
N VAL A 6 -22.44 -29.09 9.21
CA VAL A 6 -21.52 -28.04 9.69
C VAL A 6 -21.08 -28.29 11.13
N ILE A 7 -22.00 -28.68 12.01
CA ILE A 7 -21.66 -29.02 13.41
C ILE A 7 -20.66 -30.18 13.45
N LYS A 8 -20.87 -31.21 12.63
CA LYS A 8 -19.96 -32.36 12.57
C LYS A 8 -18.55 -31.95 12.11
N GLU A 9 -18.45 -31.13 11.06
CA GLU A 9 -17.16 -30.60 10.59
C GLU A 9 -16.47 -29.73 11.66
N LEU A 10 -17.22 -28.88 12.37
CA LEU A 10 -16.68 -28.08 13.46
C LEU A 10 -16.17 -28.94 14.62
N LEU A 11 -16.87 -30.02 14.97
CA LEU A 11 -16.43 -30.96 16.01
C LEU A 11 -15.14 -31.68 15.59
N GLU A 12 -15.07 -32.17 14.34
CA GLU A 12 -13.86 -32.80 13.82
C GLU A 12 -12.66 -31.83 13.85
N LEU A 13 -12.86 -30.57 13.44
CA LEU A 13 -11.82 -29.53 13.53
C LEU A 13 -11.44 -29.20 14.97
N LEU A 14 -12.43 -29.18 15.88
CA LEU A 14 -12.22 -28.92 17.30
C LEU A 14 -11.39 -30.03 17.92
N ASP A 15 -11.64 -31.29 17.58
CA ASP A 15 -10.85 -32.42 18.05
C ASP A 15 -9.38 -32.31 17.63
N VAL A 16 -9.11 -31.92 16.37
CA VAL A 16 -7.72 -31.68 15.91
C VAL A 16 -7.09 -30.50 16.63
N PHE A 17 -7.82 -29.40 16.83
CA PHE A 17 -7.35 -28.25 17.60
C PHE A 17 -7.07 -28.64 19.07
N TRP A 18 -7.91 -29.49 19.66
CA TRP A 18 -7.79 -29.91 21.05
C TRP A 18 -6.58 -30.82 21.26
N ALA A 19 -6.28 -31.68 20.29
CA ALA A 19 -5.11 -32.56 20.29
C ALA A 19 -3.78 -31.85 19.98
N ASP A 20 -3.81 -30.60 19.48
CA ASP A 20 -2.60 -29.83 19.18
C ASP A 20 -1.93 -29.33 20.48
N GLU A 21 -0.81 -29.95 20.88
CA GLU A 21 -0.06 -29.60 22.11
C GLU A 21 0.63 -28.22 22.02
N GLU A 22 0.80 -27.66 20.82
CA GLU A 22 1.36 -26.31 20.63
C GLU A 22 0.33 -25.19 20.88
N ALA A 23 -0.96 -25.52 21.00
CA ALA A 23 -2.00 -24.54 21.28
C ALA A 23 -2.04 -24.20 22.79
N GLU A 24 -1.32 -23.13 23.17
CA GLU A 24 -1.19 -22.66 24.55
C GLU A 24 -2.53 -22.23 25.21
N ASP A 25 -3.52 -21.78 24.41
CA ASP A 25 -4.84 -21.35 24.90
C ASP A 25 -5.98 -22.09 24.16
N LYS A 26 -6.78 -22.87 24.89
CA LYS A 26 -7.93 -23.66 24.39
C LYS A 26 -9.24 -22.90 24.55
N SER A 27 -9.34 -21.74 23.90
CA SER A 27 -10.53 -20.89 23.87
C SER A 27 -11.28 -20.97 22.54
N VAL A 28 -12.55 -20.53 22.52
CA VAL A 28 -13.34 -20.39 21.28
C VAL A 28 -12.65 -19.44 20.30
N GLU A 29 -12.05 -18.36 20.80
CA GLU A 29 -11.29 -17.43 19.99
C GLU A 29 -10.07 -18.11 19.34
N SER A 30 -9.30 -18.88 20.12
CA SER A 30 -8.19 -19.69 19.59
C SER A 30 -8.64 -20.74 18.57
N PHE A 31 -9.79 -21.37 18.77
CA PHE A 31 -10.35 -22.32 17.83
C PHE A 31 -10.76 -21.66 16.50
N CYS A 32 -11.42 -20.50 16.55
CA CYS A 32 -11.72 -19.70 15.37
C CYS A 32 -10.45 -19.30 14.61
N ARG A 33 -9.36 -18.97 15.34
CA ARG A 33 -8.05 -18.68 14.73
C ARG A 33 -7.43 -19.93 14.08
N TYR A 34 -7.48 -21.07 14.76
CA TYR A 34 -6.96 -22.36 14.27
C TYR A 34 -7.54 -22.74 12.89
N THR A 35 -8.86 -22.62 12.75
CA THR A 35 -9.56 -22.95 11.51
C THR A 35 -9.21 -22.00 10.36
N LEU A 36 -8.94 -20.72 10.64
CA LEU A 36 -8.45 -19.75 9.66
C LEU A 36 -7.02 -20.09 9.17
N TYR A 37 -6.13 -20.59 10.05
CA TYR A 37 -4.75 -20.93 9.66
C TYR A 37 -4.66 -22.13 8.72
N LYS A 38 -5.50 -23.15 8.90
CA LYS A 38 -5.51 -24.34 8.03
C LYS A 38 -5.89 -24.04 6.58
N ARG A 39 -6.46 -22.86 6.30
CA ARG A 39 -6.73 -22.37 4.94
C ARG A 39 -5.47 -21.88 4.20
N PHE A 40 -4.37 -21.60 4.89
CA PHE A 40 -3.14 -21.09 4.28
C PHE A 40 -2.09 -22.21 4.11
N ASN A 41 -1.89 -22.68 2.87
CA ASN A 41 -1.02 -23.82 2.53
C ASN A 41 0.51 -23.55 2.57
N GLY A 42 0.96 -22.35 2.95
CA GLY A 42 2.38 -21.96 2.88
C GLY A 42 3.06 -21.86 4.24
N GLY A 43 4.14 -22.62 4.48
CA GLY A 43 4.85 -22.65 5.77
C GLY A 43 5.31 -21.29 6.29
N HIS A 44 5.81 -20.39 5.43
CA HIS A 44 6.25 -19.06 5.84
C HIS A 44 5.07 -18.09 6.12
N LEU A 45 3.97 -18.19 5.36
CA LEU A 45 2.77 -17.39 5.64
C LEU A 45 2.09 -17.90 6.91
N ARG A 46 1.98 -19.22 7.08
CA ARG A 46 1.51 -19.85 8.31
C ARG A 46 2.33 -19.40 9.53
N TYR A 47 3.66 -19.39 9.44
CA TYR A 47 4.55 -18.87 10.48
C TYR A 47 4.32 -17.39 10.78
N ILE A 48 4.20 -16.54 9.75
CA ILE A 48 3.91 -15.11 9.94
C ILE A 48 2.58 -14.95 10.66
N VAL A 49 1.50 -15.57 10.17
CA VAL A 49 0.15 -15.37 10.74
C VAL A 49 0.08 -15.98 12.15
N GLN A 50 0.70 -17.14 12.42
CA GLN A 50 0.81 -17.72 13.77
C GLN A 50 1.58 -16.80 14.74
N ASN A 51 2.69 -16.18 14.31
CA ASN A 51 3.51 -15.29 15.15
C ASN A 51 3.07 -13.81 15.12
N SER A 52 2.08 -13.46 14.30
CA SER A 52 1.56 -12.09 14.16
C SER A 52 0.85 -11.61 15.41
N PHE A 53 0.37 -12.53 16.25
CA PHE A 53 -0.48 -12.22 17.38
C PHE A 53 0.26 -11.56 18.55
N ASN A 54 1.59 -11.50 18.53
CA ASN A 54 2.34 -10.72 19.50
C ASN A 54 3.00 -9.44 18.96
N LYS A 55 3.02 -9.15 17.65
CA LYS A 55 3.78 -8.00 17.13
C LYS A 55 3.20 -7.41 15.86
N LYS A 56 3.06 -6.07 15.84
CA LYS A 56 2.95 -5.18 14.66
C LYS A 56 4.01 -5.41 13.57
N GLN A 57 4.94 -6.36 13.76
CA GLN A 57 6.07 -6.65 12.88
C GLN A 57 5.66 -7.45 11.64
N SER A 58 4.59 -8.26 11.69
CA SER A 58 4.17 -9.08 10.55
C SER A 58 3.50 -8.27 9.43
N ILE A 59 2.70 -7.25 9.78
CA ILE A 59 1.96 -6.44 8.80
C ILE A 59 2.91 -5.62 7.92
N GLY A 60 4.00 -5.08 8.48
CA GLY A 60 5.01 -4.33 7.72
C GLY A 60 5.68 -5.18 6.64
N TYR A 61 6.01 -6.44 6.96
CA TYR A 61 6.53 -7.39 5.98
C TYR A 61 5.52 -7.69 4.87
N LEU A 62 4.24 -7.94 5.23
CA LEU A 62 3.19 -8.25 4.26
C LEU A 62 2.92 -7.07 3.32
N ILE A 63 2.79 -5.84 3.86
CA ILE A 63 2.67 -4.61 3.07
C ILE A 63 3.86 -4.49 2.13
N GLY A 64 5.10 -4.65 2.64
CA GLY A 64 6.30 -4.61 1.80
C GLY A 64 6.31 -5.67 0.70
N LYS A 65 5.82 -6.88 0.98
CA LYS A 65 5.73 -7.97 -0.01
C LYS A 65 4.66 -7.69 -1.06
N MET A 66 3.48 -7.19 -0.68
CA MET A 66 2.42 -6.81 -1.60
C MET A 66 2.86 -5.64 -2.49
N CYS A 67 3.54 -4.63 -1.93
CA CYS A 67 4.15 -3.56 -2.71
C CYS A 67 5.15 -4.07 -3.75
N ARG A 68 5.95 -5.09 -3.42
CA ARG A 68 6.87 -5.72 -4.40
C ARG A 68 6.13 -6.42 -5.53
N TYR A 69 5.07 -7.18 -5.25
CA TYR A 69 4.24 -7.79 -6.30
C TYR A 69 3.59 -6.73 -7.18
N ALA A 70 2.98 -5.70 -6.58
CA ALA A 70 2.40 -4.59 -7.32
C ALA A 70 3.42 -3.94 -8.26
N ARG A 71 4.63 -3.63 -7.76
CA ARG A 71 5.73 -3.08 -8.58
C ARG A 71 6.19 -4.03 -9.67
N PHE A 72 6.23 -5.33 -9.40
CA PHE A 72 6.64 -6.35 -10.36
C PHE A 72 5.69 -6.38 -11.57
N TYR A 73 4.38 -6.48 -11.32
CA TYR A 73 3.39 -6.48 -12.40
C TYR A 73 3.28 -5.13 -13.11
N ASN A 74 3.33 -4.03 -12.34
CA ASN A 74 3.22 -2.67 -12.88
C ASN A 74 4.35 -2.34 -13.86
N ARG A 75 5.58 -2.82 -13.59
CA ARG A 75 6.73 -2.62 -14.47
C ARG A 75 6.50 -3.13 -15.89
N GLU A 76 5.84 -4.26 -16.06
CA GLU A 76 5.61 -4.85 -17.38
C GLU A 76 4.58 -4.04 -18.17
N LEU A 77 3.51 -3.58 -17.52
CA LEU A 77 2.48 -2.77 -18.18
C LEU A 77 2.93 -1.33 -18.46
N LEU A 78 3.77 -0.75 -17.59
CA LEU A 78 4.31 0.60 -17.80
C LEU A 78 5.13 0.74 -19.08
N ARG A 79 5.69 -0.36 -19.60
CA ARG A 79 6.39 -0.38 -20.91
C ARG A 79 5.50 0.06 -22.07
N HIS A 80 4.18 -0.01 -21.89
CA HIS A 80 3.19 0.41 -22.87
C HIS A 80 2.66 1.83 -22.61
N THR A 81 3.28 2.58 -21.69
CA THR A 81 2.89 3.95 -21.32
C THR A 81 4.05 4.91 -21.47
N ASP A 82 3.79 6.22 -21.36
CA ASP A 82 4.83 7.25 -21.33
C ASP A 82 5.55 7.40 -19.96
N PHE A 83 5.15 6.60 -18.96
CA PHE A 83 5.72 6.62 -17.61
C PHE A 83 6.75 5.51 -17.43
N ALA A 84 7.97 5.88 -17.01
CA ALA A 84 9.05 4.92 -16.86
C ALA A 84 8.97 4.15 -15.52
N THR A 85 8.37 4.74 -14.49
CA THR A 85 8.26 4.13 -13.17
C THR A 85 6.88 4.35 -12.56
N PRO A 86 6.46 3.51 -11.59
CA PRO A 86 5.22 3.73 -10.83
C PRO A 86 5.19 5.10 -10.14
N GLU A 87 6.34 5.59 -9.67
CA GLU A 87 6.47 6.91 -9.04
C GLU A 87 6.26 8.06 -10.04
N GLU A 88 6.73 7.94 -11.29
CA GLU A 88 6.43 8.91 -12.35
C GLU A 88 4.92 8.98 -12.62
N PHE A 89 4.29 7.81 -12.76
CA PHE A 89 2.85 7.72 -12.97
C PHE A 89 2.07 8.26 -11.77
N GLY A 90 2.42 7.87 -10.54
CA GLY A 90 1.74 8.29 -9.32
C GLY A 90 1.75 9.80 -9.13
N LEU A 91 2.91 10.44 -9.31
CA LEU A 91 3.03 11.91 -9.23
C LEU A 91 2.21 12.64 -10.29
N ALA A 92 2.12 12.10 -11.52
CA ALA A 92 1.29 12.69 -12.56
C ALA A 92 -0.21 12.44 -12.31
N ALA A 93 -0.56 11.24 -11.86
CA ALA A 93 -1.92 10.82 -11.57
C ALA A 93 -2.55 11.61 -10.41
N SER A 94 -1.78 11.97 -9.38
CA SER A 94 -2.28 12.77 -8.26
C SER A 94 -2.68 14.20 -8.65
N LEU A 95 -2.23 14.68 -9.82
CA LEU A 95 -2.59 15.98 -10.39
C LEU A 95 -3.83 15.93 -11.30
N ILE A 96 -4.45 14.76 -11.52
CA ILE A 96 -5.53 14.57 -12.51
C ILE A 96 -6.73 15.48 -12.29
N HIS A 97 -7.02 15.85 -11.03
CA HIS A 97 -8.13 16.74 -10.68
C HIS A 97 -7.88 18.23 -10.98
N GLY A 98 -6.77 18.58 -11.63
CA GLY A 98 -6.51 19.93 -12.12
C GLY A 98 -5.98 20.91 -11.06
N LYS A 99 -5.65 20.42 -9.86
CA LYS A 99 -4.94 21.23 -8.85
C LYS A 99 -3.50 21.46 -9.29
N THR A 100 -2.97 22.63 -8.94
CA THR A 100 -1.58 23.00 -9.26
C THR A 100 -0.80 23.31 -7.98
N PRO A 101 -0.39 22.31 -7.16
CA PRO A 101 0.33 22.56 -5.91
C PRO A 101 1.75 23.09 -6.16
N LYS A 102 2.40 23.61 -5.11
CA LYS A 102 3.85 23.80 -5.15
C LYS A 102 4.53 22.42 -5.24
N LYS A 103 5.71 22.35 -5.86
CA LYS A 103 6.44 21.07 -6.02
C LYS A 103 6.69 20.37 -4.67
N THR A 104 7.09 21.12 -3.65
CA THR A 104 7.35 20.58 -2.31
C THR A 104 6.09 20.05 -1.63
N GLU A 105 4.95 20.71 -1.82
CA GLU A 105 3.65 20.26 -1.30
C GLU A 105 3.23 18.94 -1.95
N LEU A 106 3.39 18.83 -3.28
CA LEU A 106 3.11 17.59 -4.01
C LEU A 106 3.99 16.44 -3.50
N LEU A 107 5.30 16.66 -3.41
CA LEU A 107 6.23 15.62 -2.96
C LEU A 107 5.99 15.20 -1.51
N GLY A 108 5.67 16.15 -0.63
CA GLY A 108 5.33 15.86 0.77
C GLY A 108 4.03 15.06 0.89
N LYS A 109 3.01 15.39 0.10
CA LYS A 109 1.74 14.66 0.08
C LYS A 109 1.91 13.22 -0.41
N GLU A 110 2.69 13.02 -1.47
CA GLU A 110 2.93 11.70 -2.06
C GLU A 110 4.06 10.92 -1.35
N VAL A 111 4.60 11.46 -0.24
CA VAL A 111 5.66 10.86 0.58
C VAL A 111 6.90 10.50 -0.27
N VAL A 112 7.27 11.39 -1.19
CA VAL A 112 8.44 11.24 -2.07
C VAL A 112 9.56 12.15 -1.58
N GLU A 113 10.76 11.58 -1.42
CA GLU A 113 11.94 12.37 -1.03
C GLU A 113 12.26 13.46 -2.06
N VAL A 114 12.55 14.67 -1.56
CA VAL A 114 12.71 15.87 -2.40
C VAL A 114 13.71 15.70 -3.55
N PRO A 115 14.92 15.15 -3.37
CA PRO A 115 15.88 15.02 -4.47
C PRO A 115 15.35 14.13 -5.59
N THR A 116 14.82 12.96 -5.23
CA THR A 116 14.25 11.98 -6.15
C THR A 116 13.02 12.52 -6.85
N GLY A 117 12.11 13.13 -6.08
CA GLY A 117 10.90 13.75 -6.58
C GLY A 117 11.19 14.88 -7.57
N MET A 118 12.10 15.79 -7.24
CA MET A 118 12.47 16.88 -8.15
C MET A 118 13.05 16.37 -9.48
N ALA A 119 13.85 15.29 -9.44
CA ALA A 119 14.36 14.66 -10.65
C ALA A 119 13.24 14.05 -11.51
N ILE A 120 12.26 13.39 -10.87
CA ILE A 120 11.06 12.87 -11.56
C ILE A 120 10.26 14.02 -12.20
N LEU A 121 9.95 15.07 -11.44
CA LEU A 121 9.18 16.21 -11.94
C LEU A 121 9.86 16.87 -13.14
N LYS A 122 11.18 17.07 -13.07
CA LYS A 122 11.97 17.61 -14.20
C LYS A 122 11.85 16.74 -15.45
N ARG A 123 11.94 15.40 -15.32
CA ARG A 123 11.76 14.50 -16.48
C ARG A 123 10.37 14.60 -17.07
N LEU A 124 9.33 14.66 -16.24
CA LEU A 124 7.95 14.77 -16.70
C LEU A 124 7.65 16.12 -17.38
N VAL A 125 8.28 17.20 -16.91
CA VAL A 125 8.24 18.51 -17.58
C VAL A 125 8.93 18.43 -18.95
N ASN A 126 10.12 17.83 -19.02
CA ASN A 126 10.84 17.65 -20.28
C ASN A 126 10.07 16.78 -21.29
N LYS A 127 9.27 15.82 -20.81
CA LYS A 127 8.36 15.00 -21.64
C LYS A 127 7.10 15.75 -22.09
N GLY A 128 6.88 16.99 -21.63
CA GLY A 128 5.66 17.76 -21.89
C GLY A 128 4.42 17.25 -21.15
N ILE A 129 4.56 16.30 -20.22
CA ILE A 129 3.46 15.75 -19.41
C ILE A 129 3.06 16.75 -18.32
N LEU A 130 4.06 17.37 -17.68
CA LEU A 130 3.85 18.41 -16.67
C LEU A 130 4.23 19.78 -17.21
N MET A 131 3.60 20.81 -16.66
CA MET A 131 3.95 22.21 -16.87
C MET A 131 4.26 22.88 -15.54
N GLU A 132 5.15 23.86 -15.61
CA GLU A 132 5.47 24.74 -14.49
C GLU A 132 4.75 26.08 -14.67
N ILE A 133 4.15 26.55 -13.59
CA ILE A 133 3.36 27.79 -13.56
C ILE A 133 3.98 28.68 -12.49
N GLN A 134 4.24 29.94 -12.81
CA GLN A 134 4.67 30.90 -11.79
C GLN A 134 3.58 31.07 -10.73
N ASP A 135 3.96 31.00 -9.47
CA ASP A 135 3.04 31.27 -8.39
C ASP A 135 2.66 32.77 -8.40
N ALA A 136 1.37 33.03 -8.26
CA ALA A 136 0.81 34.39 -8.36
C ALA A 136 1.26 35.28 -7.20
N ASP A 137 1.51 34.67 -6.03
CA ASP A 137 1.84 35.37 -4.79
C ASP A 137 3.36 35.38 -4.52
N ASP A 138 4.08 34.39 -5.04
CA ASP A 138 5.54 34.28 -4.92
C ASP A 138 6.22 33.93 -6.24
N LYS A 139 6.77 34.93 -6.95
CA LYS A 139 7.49 34.74 -8.22
C LYS A 139 8.72 33.82 -8.12
N ARG A 140 9.19 33.49 -6.90
CA ARG A 140 10.27 32.52 -6.68
C ARG A 140 9.76 31.09 -6.55
N ALA A 141 8.46 30.90 -6.31
CA ALA A 141 7.82 29.59 -6.24
C ALA A 141 7.24 29.18 -7.61
N LEU A 142 7.43 27.90 -7.95
CA LEU A 142 6.87 27.29 -9.15
C LEU A 142 5.84 26.25 -8.74
N ARG A 143 4.63 26.43 -9.24
CA ARG A 143 3.53 25.46 -9.16
C ARG A 143 3.65 24.46 -10.30
N ILE A 144 3.10 23.27 -10.11
CA ILE A 144 3.16 22.21 -11.12
C ILE A 144 1.77 21.67 -11.44
N GLY A 145 1.51 21.37 -12.70
CA GLY A 145 0.23 20.82 -13.15
C GLY A 145 0.39 19.96 -14.40
N LEU A 146 -0.65 19.20 -14.74
CA LEU A 146 -0.71 18.45 -16.00
C LEU A 146 -0.93 19.40 -17.17
N THR A 147 -0.25 19.16 -18.28
CA THR A 147 -0.65 19.72 -19.58
C THR A 147 -1.88 18.97 -20.11
N PRO A 148 -2.57 19.48 -21.15
CA PRO A 148 -3.60 18.70 -21.84
C PRO A 148 -3.08 17.34 -22.34
N TYR A 149 -1.86 17.33 -22.90
CA TYR A 149 -1.17 16.11 -23.32
C TYR A 149 -0.92 15.17 -22.13
N GLY A 150 -0.38 15.68 -21.03
CA GLY A 150 -0.14 14.88 -19.83
C GLY A 150 -1.40 14.28 -19.24
N ARG A 151 -2.51 15.01 -19.27
CA ARG A 151 -3.82 14.51 -18.84
C ARG A 151 -4.29 13.32 -19.70
N GLU A 152 -4.14 13.41 -21.01
CA GLU A 152 -4.42 12.30 -21.92
C GLU A 152 -3.55 11.07 -21.57
N LYS A 153 -2.25 11.28 -21.36
CA LYS A 153 -1.31 10.19 -21.02
C LYS A 153 -1.59 9.54 -19.68
N VAL A 154 -2.00 10.31 -18.68
CA VAL A 154 -2.46 9.75 -17.39
C VAL A 154 -3.71 8.88 -17.58
N LEU A 155 -4.70 9.33 -18.36
CA LEU A 155 -5.92 8.55 -18.63
C LEU A 155 -5.65 7.29 -19.45
N GLU A 156 -4.74 7.37 -20.42
CA GLU A 156 -4.25 6.22 -21.18
C GLU A 156 -3.60 5.18 -20.24
N ALA A 157 -2.69 5.63 -19.37
CA ALA A 157 -2.03 4.77 -18.41
C ALA A 157 -3.02 4.13 -17.42
N PHE A 158 -4.05 4.85 -16.94
CA PHE A 158 -5.10 4.26 -16.11
C PHE A 158 -5.80 3.08 -16.80
N ARG A 159 -6.09 3.19 -18.10
CA ARG A 159 -6.71 2.11 -18.86
C ARG A 159 -5.79 0.91 -19.01
N ILE A 160 -4.52 1.14 -19.32
CA ILE A 160 -3.52 0.08 -19.51
C ILE A 160 -3.24 -0.64 -18.19
N LEU A 161 -3.22 0.10 -17.07
CA LEU A 161 -2.91 -0.43 -15.74
C LEU A 161 -4.14 -1.02 -15.02
N SER A 162 -5.36 -0.79 -15.52
CA SER A 162 -6.61 -1.28 -14.91
C SER A 162 -6.60 -2.77 -14.53
N PRO A 163 -6.05 -3.69 -15.35
CA PRO A 163 -6.02 -5.11 -15.00
C PRO A 163 -5.19 -5.44 -13.76
N LEU A 164 -4.28 -4.55 -13.32
CA LEU A 164 -3.47 -4.77 -12.13
C LEU A 164 -4.31 -4.88 -10.87
N ASN A 165 -5.41 -4.11 -10.80
CA ASN A 165 -6.26 -4.14 -9.62
C ASN A 165 -6.83 -5.54 -9.42
N GLU A 166 -7.32 -6.17 -10.49
CA GLU A 166 -7.83 -7.54 -10.46
C GLU A 166 -6.75 -8.56 -10.09
N VAL A 167 -5.53 -8.42 -10.61
CA VAL A 167 -4.43 -9.35 -10.31
C VAL A 167 -3.96 -9.23 -8.86
N ILE A 168 -3.85 -8.00 -8.34
CA ILE A 168 -3.38 -7.74 -6.97
C ILE A 168 -4.43 -8.18 -5.94
N THR A 169 -5.71 -7.98 -6.23
CA THR A 169 -6.81 -8.39 -5.35
C THR A 169 -7.33 -9.79 -5.65
N GLY A 170 -6.72 -10.54 -6.58
CA GLY A 170 -7.28 -11.74 -7.21
C GLY A 170 -8.12 -12.70 -6.35
N PRO A 171 -7.65 -13.15 -5.16
CA PRO A 171 -8.42 -14.07 -4.33
C PRO A 171 -9.46 -13.42 -3.42
N LEU A 172 -9.52 -12.09 -3.34
CA LEU A 172 -10.42 -11.35 -2.47
C LEU A 172 -11.78 -11.15 -3.14
N SER A 173 -12.85 -11.35 -2.37
CA SER A 173 -14.20 -10.92 -2.72
C SER A 173 -14.33 -9.40 -2.72
N ASP A 174 -15.37 -8.87 -3.36
CA ASP A 174 -15.63 -7.42 -3.39
C ASP A 174 -15.78 -6.81 -1.98
N GLU A 175 -16.33 -7.58 -1.03
CA GLU A 175 -16.45 -7.14 0.36
C GLU A 175 -15.09 -7.06 1.05
N GLU A 176 -14.22 -8.06 0.86
CA GLU A 176 -12.85 -8.05 1.38
C GLU A 176 -12.02 -6.92 0.77
N VAL A 177 -12.20 -6.63 -0.53
CA VAL A 177 -11.55 -5.49 -1.20
C VAL A 177 -12.01 -4.17 -0.58
N ARG A 178 -13.32 -3.98 -0.36
CA ARG A 178 -13.85 -2.76 0.30
C ARG A 178 -13.28 -2.60 1.71
N ASN A 179 -13.27 -3.68 2.49
CA ASN A 179 -12.71 -3.66 3.84
C ASN A 179 -11.22 -3.34 3.84
N LEU A 180 -10.45 -3.90 2.91
CA LEU A 180 -9.03 -3.61 2.76
C LEU A 180 -8.80 -2.12 2.41
N ILE A 181 -9.57 -1.56 1.49
CA ILE A 181 -9.51 -0.14 1.14
C ILE A 181 -9.78 0.73 2.37
N GLU A 182 -10.84 0.45 3.13
CA GLU A 182 -11.16 1.20 4.34
C GLU A 182 -10.02 1.17 5.36
N LEU A 183 -9.44 -0.01 5.61
CA LEU A 183 -8.34 -0.16 6.56
C LEU A 183 -7.08 0.58 6.09
N LEU A 184 -6.72 0.47 4.81
CA LEU A 184 -5.57 1.19 4.24
C LEU A 184 -5.78 2.71 4.27
N SER A 185 -6.99 3.19 3.98
CA SER A 185 -7.32 4.62 4.07
C SER A 185 -7.20 5.15 5.49
N LYS A 186 -7.64 4.40 6.50
CA LYS A 186 -7.45 4.78 7.92
C LYS A 186 -5.96 4.88 8.28
N LEU A 187 -5.13 3.96 7.78
CA LEU A 187 -3.69 4.01 7.99
C LEU A 187 -3.07 5.23 7.29
N ASP A 188 -3.44 5.48 6.03
CA ASP A 188 -2.96 6.64 5.26
C ASP A 188 -3.32 7.96 5.94
N GLU A 189 -4.57 8.15 6.38
CA GLU A 189 -5.01 9.35 7.08
C GLU A 189 -4.23 9.58 8.38
N PHE A 190 -4.00 8.52 9.17
CA PHE A 190 -3.15 8.61 10.36
C PHE A 190 -1.74 9.09 9.99
N HIS A 191 -1.14 8.54 8.95
CA HIS A 191 0.22 8.90 8.55
C HIS A 191 0.30 10.29 7.92
N GLN A 192 -0.61 10.70 7.05
CA GLN A 192 -0.62 12.05 6.46
C GLN A 192 -0.61 13.13 7.54
N ASN A 193 -1.33 12.91 8.64
CA ASN A 193 -1.41 13.86 9.75
C ASN A 193 -0.21 13.80 10.72
N ASN A 194 0.61 12.74 10.70
CA ASN A 194 1.61 12.49 11.74
C ASN A 194 3.02 12.12 11.24
N TYR A 195 3.25 11.86 9.95
CA TYR A 195 4.47 11.20 9.47
C TYR A 195 5.74 11.99 9.77
N GLN A 196 5.70 13.32 9.68
CA GLN A 196 6.87 14.16 9.96
C GLN A 196 7.24 14.14 11.45
N VAL A 197 6.23 14.29 12.33
CA VAL A 197 6.41 14.20 13.79
C VAL A 197 6.87 12.81 14.23
N ILE A 198 6.33 11.77 13.61
CA ILE A 198 6.73 10.38 13.87
C ILE A 198 8.17 10.15 13.39
N LYS A 199 8.55 10.65 12.21
CA LYS A 199 9.91 10.54 11.69
C LYS A 199 10.92 11.16 12.64
N ASP A 200 10.66 12.38 13.11
CA ASP A 200 11.55 13.08 14.03
C ASP A 200 11.67 12.32 15.37
N LYS A 201 10.55 11.82 15.89
CA LYS A 201 10.51 10.99 17.11
C LYS A 201 11.30 9.68 16.97
N LEU A 202 11.19 9.00 15.82
CA LEU A 202 11.91 7.76 15.54
C LEU A 202 13.43 7.99 15.49
N LEU A 203 13.87 9.07 14.86
CA LEU A 203 15.28 9.45 14.79
C LEU A 203 15.83 9.75 16.19
N SER A 204 15.09 10.51 17.00
CA SER A 204 15.48 10.80 18.38
C SER A 204 15.57 9.54 19.27
N SER A 205 14.65 8.57 19.13
CA SER A 205 14.73 7.32 19.90
C SER A 205 15.95 6.46 19.52
N TYR A 206 16.32 6.45 18.25
CA TYR A 206 17.49 5.69 17.76
C TYR A 206 18.82 6.29 18.25
N GLU A 207 18.93 7.62 18.30
CA GLU A 207 20.13 8.30 18.79
C GLU A 207 20.36 8.13 20.30
N ILE A 208 19.30 7.86 21.07
CA ILE A 208 19.38 7.58 22.51
C ILE A 208 19.87 6.16 22.76
N GLU A 209 19.38 5.18 22.00
CA GLU A 209 19.79 3.77 22.12
C GLU A 209 21.26 3.55 21.70
N GLN A 210 21.81 4.36 20.80
CA GLN A 210 23.23 4.26 20.41
C GLN A 210 24.22 4.93 21.39
N LYS A 211 23.72 5.71 22.35
CA LYS A 211 24.55 6.41 23.36
C LYS A 211 24.55 5.72 24.73
N THR A 212 23.82 4.60 24.86
CA THR A 212 23.68 3.81 26.09
C THR A 212 24.33 2.45 25.88
#